data_AF-A0A0N0J4T7-F1
#
_entry.id   AF-A0A0N0J4T7-F1
#
_cell.length_a   1.000
_cell.length_b   1.000
_cell.length_c   1.000
_cell.angle_alpha   90.00
_cell.angle_beta   90.00
_cell.angle_gamma   90.00
#
_symmetry.space_group_name_H-M   'P 1'
#
loop_
_entity.id
_entity.type
_entity.pdbx_description
1 polymer ?
#
loop_
_entity_poly.entity_id
_entity_poly.type
_entity_poly.pdbx_seq_one_letter_code
_entity_poly.pdbx_strand_id
1 'polypeptide(L)' 'MAAEKTVSISFRVSPRFKALLEVAAAHENRSLTNMLETLLFAHCEQQGLKEPAASTGKAKGAKQ' A
#
# COMPACT_ATOMS: atom_id res chain seq x y z
N MET A 1 13.63 -16.53 -14.29
CA MET A 1 12.39 -16.05 -14.93
C MET A 1 11.25 -16.34 -13.97
N ALA A 2 10.94 -15.40 -13.09
CA ALA A 2 9.85 -15.54 -12.11
C ALA A 2 8.78 -14.51 -12.48
N ALA A 3 7.56 -15.00 -12.65
CA ALA A 3 6.40 -14.30 -13.18
C ALA A 3 6.22 -12.90 -12.59
N GLU A 4 5.91 -11.96 -13.47
CA GLU A 4 5.59 -10.57 -13.20
C GLU A 4 4.38 -10.49 -12.25
N LYS A 5 4.63 -10.52 -10.94
CA LYS A 5 3.62 -10.34 -9.86
C LYS A 5 3.31 -8.87 -9.59
N THR A 6 3.76 -7.97 -10.44
CA THR A 6 3.56 -6.53 -10.29
C THR A 6 2.52 -6.07 -11.30
N VAL A 7 1.38 -5.60 -10.80
CA VAL A 7 0.33 -4.98 -11.62
C VAL A 7 0.57 -3.48 -11.67
N SER A 8 0.63 -2.90 -12.87
CA SER A 8 0.77 -1.45 -13.05
C SER A 8 -0.54 -0.74 -12.69
N ILE A 9 -0.49 0.12 -11.67
CA ILE A 9 -1.63 0.94 -11.25
C ILE A 9 -1.39 2.39 -11.67
N SER A 10 -2.34 2.98 -12.41
CA SER A 10 -2.32 4.41 -12.77
C SER A 10 -3.25 5.19 -11.84
N PHE A 11 -2.67 6.04 -10.99
CA PHE A 11 -3.42 6.92 -10.09
C PHE A 11 -3.17 8.39 -10.45
N ARG A 12 -4.24 9.19 -10.42
CA ARG A 12 -4.12 10.65 -10.44
C ARG A 12 -4.08 11.16 -9.02
N VAL A 13 -2.97 11.80 -8.67
CA VAL A 13 -2.74 12.36 -7.33
C VAL A 13 -2.51 13.86 -7.42
N SER A 14 -2.73 14.54 -6.31
CA SER A 14 -2.43 15.97 -6.22
C SER A 14 -0.91 16.20 -6.31
N PRO A 15 -0.45 17.35 -6.87
CA PRO A 15 0.98 17.65 -6.98
C PRO A 15 1.69 17.67 -5.62
N ARG A 16 0.99 18.12 -4.56
CA ARG A 16 1.49 18.08 -3.18
C ARG A 16 1.76 16.64 -2.70
N PHE A 17 0.92 15.68 -3.07
CA PHE A 17 1.10 14.27 -2.69
C PHE A 17 2.35 13.70 -3.36
N LYS A 18 2.53 13.94 -4.66
CA LYS A 18 3.73 13.52 -5.40
C LYS A 18 5.01 14.07 -4.76
N ALA A 19 5.03 15.36 -4.42
CA ALA A 19 6.19 15.99 -3.80
C ALA A 19 6.54 15.37 -2.43
N LEU A 20 5.55 15.12 -1.58
CA LEU A 20 5.76 14.47 -0.28
C LEU A 20 6.24 13.02 -0.43
N LEU A 21 5.68 12.28 -1.39
CA LEU A 21 6.10 10.91 -1.68
C LEU A 21 7.54 10.87 -2.20
N GLU A 22 7.94 11.82 -3.04
CA GLU A 22 9.32 11.96 -3.53
C GLU A 22 10.30 12.22 -2.39
N VAL A 23 9.98 13.11 -1.45
CA VAL A 23 10.82 13.37 -0.28
C VAL A 23 10.96 12.12 0.60
N ALA A 24 9.84 11.42 0.86
CA ALA A 24 9.86 10.22 1.69
C ALA A 24 10.61 9.06 1.04
N ALA A 25 10.43 8.87 -0.27
CA ALA A 25 11.14 7.86 -1.05
C ALA A 25 12.66 8.15 -1.15
N ALA A 26 13.03 9.41 -1.33
CA ALA A 26 14.43 9.84 -1.34
C ALA A 26 15.11 9.61 0.02
N HIS A 27 14.38 9.83 1.12
CA HIS A 27 14.87 9.59 2.48
C HIS A 27 15.17 8.10 2.74
N GLU A 28 14.30 7.20 2.27
CA GLU A 28 14.46 5.75 2.44
C GLU A 28 15.34 5.08 1.36
N ASN A 29 15.87 5.84 0.40
CA ASN A 29 16.63 5.33 -0.76
C ASN A 29 15.89 4.22 -1.54
N ARG A 30 14.56 4.36 -1.64
CA ARG A 30 13.66 3.39 -2.29
C ARG A 30 12.88 4.06 -3.42
N SER A 31 12.44 3.26 -4.40
CA SER A 31 11.56 3.72 -5.48
C SER A 31 10.22 4.22 -4.94
N LEU A 32 9.59 5.19 -5.63
CA LEU A 32 8.29 5.75 -5.26
C LEU A 32 7.21 4.68 -5.05
N THR A 33 7.18 3.66 -5.92
CA THR A 33 6.26 2.51 -5.81
C THR A 33 6.47 1.76 -4.51
N ASN A 34 7.73 1.44 -4.18
CA ASN A 34 8.08 0.66 -3.00
C ASN A 34 7.81 1.45 -1.70
N MET A 35 7.95 2.78 -1.74
CA MET A 35 7.56 3.67 -0.65
C MET A 35 6.05 3.70 -0.48
N LEU A 36 5.29 3.83 -1.58
CA LEU A 36 3.84 3.80 -1.55
C LEU A 36 3.30 2.46 -1.03
N GLU A 37 3.89 1.35 -1.46
CA GLU A 37 3.57 0.02 -0.94
C GLU A 37 3.83 -0.07 0.57
N THR A 38 5.00 0.38 1.04
CA THR A 38 5.34 0.37 2.47
C THR A 38 4.34 1.21 3.28
N LEU A 39 3.99 2.40 2.79
CA LEU A 39 2.98 3.26 3.43
C LEU A 39 1.60 2.59 3.47
N LEU A 40 1.21 1.92 2.38
CA LEU A 40 -0.05 1.21 2.29
C LEU A 40 -0.08 0.02 3.27
N PHE A 41 0.96 -0.82 3.27
CA PHE A 41 1.06 -1.95 4.19
C PHE A 41 1.08 -1.48 5.65
N ALA A 42 1.91 -0.49 5.99
CA ALA A 42 1.95 0.07 7.34
C ALA A 42 0.59 0.63 7.75
N HIS A 43 -0.10 1.36 6.86
CA HIS A 43 -1.43 1.88 7.13
C HIS A 43 -2.47 0.78 7.35
N CYS A 44 -2.45 -0.26 6.51
CA CYS A 44 -3.33 -1.43 6.65
C CYS A 44 -3.04 -2.20 7.94
N GLU A 45 -1.77 -2.42 8.30
CA GLU A 45 -1.37 -3.07 9.55
C GLU A 45 -1.82 -2.27 10.77
N GLN A 46 -1.61 -0.95 10.77
CA GLN A 46 -2.06 -0.07 11.87
C GLN A 46 -3.59 -0.08 12.04
N GLN A 47 -4.34 -0.19 10.95
CA GLN A 47 -5.81 -0.28 11.01
C GLN A 47 -6.33 -1.71 11.19
N GLY A 48 -5.47 -2.73 11.15
CA GLY A 48 -5.89 -4.14 11.13
C GLY A 48 -6.68 -4.53 9.87
N LEU A 49 -6.54 -3.77 8.79
CA LEU A 49 -7.16 -4.04 7.49
C LEU A 49 -6.37 -5.16 6.81
N LYS A 50 -6.83 -6.39 6.96
CA LYS A 50 -6.36 -7.49 6.12
C LYS A 50 -7.03 -7.41 4.76
N GLU A 51 -6.28 -7.73 3.70
CA GLU A 51 -6.87 -8.03 2.40
C GLU A 51 -8.05 -8.99 2.63
N PRO A 52 -9.24 -8.69 2.07
CA PRO A 52 -10.35 -9.62 2.18
C PRO A 52 -9.89 -10.90 1.50
N ALA A 53 -9.49 -11.89 2.32
CA ALA A 53 -9.25 -13.25 1.89
C ALA A 53 -10.50 -13.60 1.10
N ALA A 54 -10.34 -13.79 -0.21
CA ALA A 54 -11.43 -14.04 -1.14
C ALA A 54 -12.46 -14.91 -0.44
N SER A 55 -13.64 -14.35 -0.22
CA SER A 55 -14.67 -14.91 0.64
C SER A 55 -14.95 -16.35 0.28
N THR A 56 -14.29 -17.27 0.97
CA THR A 56 -14.95 -18.45 1.51
C THR A 56 -14.93 -18.29 3.02
N GLY A 57 -16.08 -17.87 3.56
CA GLY A 57 -16.43 -18.10 4.96
C GLY A 57 -15.89 -17.15 6.03
N LYS A 58 -16.79 -16.29 6.50
CA LYS A 58 -17.05 -16.02 7.94
C LYS A 58 -15.99 -15.27 8.78
N ALA A 59 -16.41 -14.05 9.09
CA ALA A 59 -16.66 -13.54 10.45
C ALA A 59 -15.49 -13.04 11.32
N LYS A 60 -15.86 -11.99 12.07
CA LYS A 60 -15.36 -11.55 13.40
C LYS A 60 -14.22 -10.54 13.34
N GLY A 61 -14.34 -9.33 13.89
CA GLY A 61 -15.35 -8.63 14.68
C GLY A 61 -14.71 -7.27 15.01
N ALA A 62 -15.34 -6.15 14.69
CA ALA A 62 -15.96 -5.26 15.67
C ALA A 62 -15.17 -5.13 17.00
N LYS A 63 -14.55 -3.95 17.17
CA LYS A 63 -14.17 -3.35 18.45
C LYS A 63 -15.25 -3.55 19.53
N GLN A 64 -14.87 -4.09 20.69
CA GLN A 64 -14.94 -3.41 22.01
C GLN A 64 -14.30 -4.28 23.08
#